data_AF-A0A3D2INV0-F1
#
_entry.id   AF-A0A3D2INV0-F1
#
_cell.length_a   1.000
_cell.length_b   1.000
_cell.length_c   1.000
_cell.angle_alpha   90.00
_cell.angle_beta   90.00
_cell.angle_gamma   90.00
#
_symmetry.space_group_name_H-M   'P 1'
#
loop_
_entity.id
_entity.type
_entity.pdbx_description
1 polymer ?
#
loop_
_entity_poly.entity_id
_entity_poly.type
_entity_poly.pdbx_seq_one_letter_code
_entity_poly.pdbx_strand_id
1 'polypeptide(L)'
;MILRGLRMMFKSTPPKIRISKRRQTKTAQEILDMLKKFLEEESAEPVEYLCGVWEQQKRGVTYAELRRAVKAGAIDTKWLRQWSEDYNRVVVEKLEPVWRKALASGASSNPLLRGGRLSWDSQSQRITEWVLERGGIFAEGCTKGQREAIQALLEYQLTEKLPIDHFCQAVMPCIGLTQRQAKSTMILYHRTKKDLIKDGLKTEAAHKKALSIAQKYAEQQHQRRALTIAQTEMAAAWNYGAEEAVRQAQEQRLIGHVVRRWCTSGDDRVCESCAALDGTEVEMDSRFNATTKTGSILSVEYPPLHSMCGCAVEYIEVQE
;
A
#
# COMPACT_ATOMS: atom_id res chain seq x y z
N MET A 1 45.18 -22.80 -3.76
CA MET A 1 45.13 -23.28 -2.36
C MET A 1 45.01 -22.04 -1.48
N ILE A 2 43.96 -21.74 -0.72
CA ILE A 2 42.89 -22.53 -0.09
C ILE A 2 41.61 -21.67 -0.12
N LEU A 3 40.57 -22.14 -0.82
CA LEU A 3 39.20 -21.67 -0.67
C LEU A 3 38.56 -22.53 0.43
N ARG A 4 38.22 -21.96 1.60
CA ARG A 4 37.30 -22.58 2.56
C ARG A 4 36.79 -21.59 3.61
N GLY A 5 35.49 -21.32 3.55
CA GLY A 5 34.62 -21.26 4.73
C GLY A 5 34.45 -19.92 5.44
N LEU A 6 33.43 -19.15 5.03
CA LEU A 6 32.57 -18.48 6.00
C LEU A 6 31.10 -18.69 5.60
N ARG A 7 30.53 -19.76 6.14
CA ARG A 7 29.11 -20.09 6.11
C ARG A 7 28.42 -19.07 7.02
N MET A 8 27.61 -18.16 6.47
CA MET A 8 26.80 -17.25 7.28
C MET A 8 25.87 -18.07 8.20
N MET A 9 26.14 -18.04 9.50
CA MET A 9 25.22 -18.50 10.53
C MET A 9 24.12 -17.45 10.72
N PHE A 10 23.07 -17.49 9.90
CA PHE A 10 21.76 -17.02 10.33
C PHE A 10 21.15 -18.11 11.21
N LYS A 11 21.33 -18.00 12.53
CA LYS A 11 20.59 -18.82 13.50
C LYS A 11 19.20 -18.20 13.73
N SER A 12 18.22 -19.11 13.70
CA SER A 12 16.78 -18.98 13.93
C SER A 12 16.03 -18.00 13.02
N THR A 13 15.52 -18.53 11.90
CA THR A 13 14.19 -18.14 11.41
C THR A 13 13.23 -18.23 12.61
N PRO A 14 12.43 -17.18 12.93
CA PRO A 14 11.39 -17.32 13.92
C PRO A 14 10.50 -18.52 13.53
N PRO A 15 9.99 -19.31 14.50
CA PRO A 15 9.15 -20.44 14.18
C PRO A 15 8.01 -19.95 13.29
N LYS A 16 7.88 -20.51 12.08
CA LYS A 16 6.69 -20.30 11.26
C LYS A 16 5.54 -20.89 12.07
N ILE A 17 4.75 -20.03 12.71
CA ILE A 17 3.49 -20.43 13.30
C ILE A 17 2.71 -21.08 12.15
N ARG A 18 2.49 -22.39 12.24
CA ARG A 18 1.67 -23.11 11.27
C ARG A 18 0.23 -22.70 11.52
N ILE A 19 -0.19 -21.63 10.86
CA ILE A 19 -1.60 -21.28 10.79
C ILE A 19 -2.28 -22.37 9.97
N SER A 20 -3.16 -23.15 10.59
CA SER A 20 -3.94 -24.17 9.88
C SER A 20 -4.89 -23.48 8.91
N LYS A 21 -4.76 -23.78 7.61
CA LYS A 21 -5.66 -23.25 6.58
C LYS A 21 -7.07 -23.77 6.83
N ARG A 22 -8.02 -22.87 7.10
CA ARG A 22 -9.44 -23.21 7.06
C ARG A 22 -9.83 -23.37 5.60
N ARG A 23 -10.53 -24.46 5.29
CA ARG A 23 -11.10 -24.66 3.95
C ARG A 23 -12.23 -23.64 3.77
N GLN A 24 -12.11 -22.78 2.77
CA GLN A 24 -13.14 -21.80 2.42
C GLN A 24 -14.38 -22.51 1.85
N THR A 25 -15.54 -21.88 2.02
CA THR A 25 -16.77 -22.28 1.31
C THR A 25 -16.55 -22.10 -0.20
N LYS A 26 -17.37 -22.76 -1.02
CA LYS A 26 -17.30 -22.59 -2.49
C LYS A 26 -17.52 -21.12 -2.87
N THR A 27 -18.52 -20.49 -2.25
CA THR A 27 -18.86 -19.08 -2.45
C THR A 27 -17.75 -18.14 -2.01
N ALA A 28 -17.17 -18.33 -0.82
CA ALA A 28 -16.02 -17.54 -0.37
C ALA A 28 -14.84 -17.65 -1.34
N GLN A 29 -14.54 -18.86 -1.82
CA GLN A 29 -13.46 -19.07 -2.79
C GLN A 29 -13.72 -18.35 -4.11
N GLU A 30 -14.95 -18.39 -4.64
CA GLU A 30 -15.33 -17.64 -5.85
C GLU A 30 -15.10 -16.13 -5.69
N ILE A 31 -15.50 -15.54 -4.56
CA ILE A 31 -15.31 -14.10 -4.28
C ILE A 31 -13.82 -13.76 -4.22
N LEU A 32 -13.02 -14.58 -3.54
CA LEU A 32 -11.57 -14.38 -3.41
C LEU A 32 -10.86 -14.50 -4.76
N ASP A 33 -11.24 -15.47 -5.59
CA ASP A 33 -10.67 -15.65 -6.93
C ASP A 33 -11.02 -14.47 -7.84
N MET A 34 -12.25 -13.94 -7.76
CA MET A 34 -12.66 -12.73 -8.48
C MET A 34 -11.85 -11.50 -8.04
N LEU A 35 -11.72 -11.27 -6.74
CA LEU A 35 -10.92 -10.16 -6.20
C LEU A 35 -9.45 -10.30 -6.66
N LYS A 36 -8.85 -11.48 -6.49
CA LYS A 36 -7.46 -11.72 -6.89
C LYS A 36 -7.25 -11.43 -8.38
N LYS A 37 -8.11 -11.98 -9.23
CA LYS A 37 -8.06 -11.75 -10.68
C LYS A 37 -8.15 -10.27 -11.01
N PHE A 38 -9.10 -9.56 -10.42
CA PHE A 38 -9.26 -8.11 -10.60
C PHE A 38 -7.99 -7.35 -10.20
N LEU A 39 -7.41 -7.63 -9.03
CA LEU A 39 -6.18 -6.97 -8.57
C LEU A 39 -4.99 -7.26 -9.49
N GLU A 40 -4.89 -8.47 -10.06
CA GLU A 40 -3.83 -8.85 -10.99
C GLU A 40 -3.98 -8.15 -12.35
N GLU A 41 -5.20 -8.05 -12.88
CA GLU A 41 -5.50 -7.45 -14.18
C GLU A 41 -5.44 -5.91 -14.16
N GLU A 42 -5.85 -5.28 -13.06
CA GLU A 42 -6.08 -3.83 -13.00
C GLU A 42 -4.96 -3.05 -12.30
N SER A 43 -3.98 -3.72 -11.68
CA SER A 43 -2.94 -3.02 -10.90
C SER A 43 -1.89 -2.30 -11.74
N ALA A 44 -1.70 -2.66 -13.00
CA ALA A 44 -0.61 -2.14 -13.84
C ALA A 44 -0.73 -0.62 -14.08
N GLU A 45 -1.91 -0.15 -14.46
CA GLU A 45 -2.16 1.24 -14.81
C GLU A 45 -2.00 2.20 -13.59
N PRO A 46 -2.62 1.92 -12.41
CA PRO A 46 -2.37 2.70 -11.20
C PRO A 46 -0.89 2.74 -10.78
N VAL A 47 -0.17 1.63 -10.96
CA VAL A 47 1.26 1.55 -10.64
C VAL A 47 2.08 2.49 -11.50
N GLU A 48 1.81 2.51 -12.80
CA GLU A 48 2.47 3.41 -13.75
C GLU A 48 2.20 4.87 -13.39
N TYR A 49 0.95 5.24 -13.09
CA TYR A 49 0.60 6.60 -12.71
C TYR A 49 1.29 7.08 -11.43
N LEU A 50 1.29 6.26 -10.37
CA LEU A 50 1.95 6.61 -9.11
C LEU A 50 3.45 6.81 -9.30
N CYS A 51 4.10 5.92 -10.05
CA CYS A 51 5.52 6.07 -10.39
C CYS A 51 5.78 7.33 -11.23
N GLY A 52 4.92 7.63 -12.20
CA GLY A 52 4.99 8.83 -13.02
C GLY A 52 4.88 10.13 -12.21
N VAL A 53 4.01 10.16 -11.20
CA VAL A 53 3.82 11.32 -10.31
C VAL A 53 5.05 11.56 -9.45
N TRP A 54 5.64 10.51 -8.87
CA TRP A 54 6.87 10.67 -8.10
C TRP A 54 8.05 11.10 -8.98
N GLU A 55 8.10 10.64 -10.22
CA GLU A 55 9.09 11.11 -11.21
C GLU A 55 8.91 12.60 -11.51
N GLN A 56 7.66 13.07 -11.71
CA GLN A 56 7.35 14.49 -11.91
C GLN A 56 7.71 15.33 -10.68
N GLN A 57 7.33 14.88 -9.48
CA GLN A 57 7.66 15.55 -8.22
C GLN A 57 9.17 15.66 -8.01
N LYS A 58 9.92 14.60 -8.33
CA LYS A 58 11.39 14.62 -8.30
C LYS A 58 11.96 15.65 -9.27
N ARG A 59 11.42 15.76 -10.49
CA ARG A 59 11.85 16.78 -11.48
C ARG A 59 11.48 18.20 -11.06
N GLY A 60 10.38 18.37 -10.33
CA GLY A 60 9.95 19.66 -9.79
C GLY A 60 10.83 20.18 -8.65
N VAL A 61 11.67 19.33 -8.05
CA VAL A 61 12.63 19.73 -7.01
C VAL A 61 13.97 20.11 -7.62
N THR A 62 14.33 21.38 -7.53
CA THR A 62 15.65 21.83 -8.02
C THR A 62 16.77 21.50 -7.03
N TYR A 63 17.98 21.31 -7.55
CA TYR A 63 19.17 21.10 -6.72
C TYR A 63 19.40 22.23 -5.71
N ALA A 64 19.16 23.48 -6.13
CA ALA A 64 19.31 24.65 -5.26
C ALA A 64 18.30 24.65 -4.11
N GLU A 65 17.04 24.29 -4.36
CA GLU A 65 16.03 24.15 -3.32
C GLU A 65 16.37 23.02 -2.35
N LEU A 66 16.76 21.83 -2.85
CA LEU A 66 17.16 20.72 -1.99
C LEU A 66 18.37 21.07 -1.14
N ARG A 67 19.39 21.71 -1.72
CA ARG A 67 20.57 22.12 -0.97
C ARG A 67 20.23 23.13 0.13
N ARG A 68 19.28 24.03 -0.09
CA ARG A 68 18.77 24.93 0.96
C ARG A 68 18.04 24.15 2.06
N ALA A 69 17.16 23.22 1.70
CA ALA A 69 16.45 22.38 2.65
C ALA A 69 17.42 21.56 3.53
N VAL A 70 18.46 20.98 2.93
CA VAL A 70 19.52 20.25 3.65
C VAL A 70 20.25 21.15 4.65
N LYS A 71 20.60 22.37 4.24
CA LYS A 71 21.27 23.34 5.13
C LYS A 71 20.37 23.82 6.26
N ALA A 72 19.08 23.99 5.99
CA ALA A 72 18.09 24.41 6.98
C ALA A 72 17.64 23.27 7.91
N GLY A 73 17.89 22.01 7.51
CA GLY A 73 17.38 20.83 8.22
C GLY A 73 15.85 20.69 8.16
N ALA A 74 15.20 21.38 7.21
CA ALA A 74 13.75 21.47 7.12
C ALA A 74 13.27 21.42 5.66
N ILE A 75 12.10 20.83 5.44
CA ILE A 75 11.44 20.75 4.13
C ILE A 75 10.78 22.08 3.79
N ASP A 76 10.86 22.47 2.51
CA ASP A 76 10.16 23.65 1.99
C ASP A 76 8.64 23.43 1.99
N THR A 77 7.89 24.35 2.59
CA THR A 77 6.42 24.29 2.64
C THR A 77 5.79 24.35 1.25
N LYS A 78 6.46 25.00 0.28
CA LYS A 78 6.06 25.01 -1.13
C LYS A 78 5.98 23.60 -1.70
N TRP A 79 6.93 22.72 -1.37
CA TRP A 79 6.92 21.34 -1.86
C TRP A 79 5.75 20.55 -1.29
N LEU A 80 5.46 20.72 0.00
CA LEU A 80 4.34 20.03 0.64
C LEU A 80 3.01 20.42 0.00
N ARG A 81 2.83 21.71 -0.31
CA ARG A 81 1.66 22.19 -1.04
C ARG A 81 1.59 21.60 -2.44
N GLN A 82 2.67 21.67 -3.21
CA GLN A 82 2.71 21.14 -4.58
C GLN A 82 2.42 19.64 -4.61
N TRP A 83 3.02 18.86 -3.71
CA TRP A 83 2.79 17.42 -3.64
C TRP A 83 1.35 17.09 -3.27
N SER A 84 0.75 17.85 -2.34
CA SER A 84 -0.67 17.68 -2.01
C SER A 84 -1.56 17.96 -3.22
N GLU A 85 -1.29 19.03 -3.98
CA GLU A 85 -2.02 19.35 -5.22
C GLU A 85 -1.83 18.25 -6.29
N ASP A 86 -0.61 17.74 -6.44
CA ASP A 86 -0.32 16.63 -7.37
C ASP A 86 -1.08 15.36 -7.00
N TYR A 87 -1.16 15.00 -5.71
CA TYR A 87 -1.93 13.82 -5.28
C TYR A 87 -3.43 14.00 -5.46
N ASN A 88 -3.97 15.18 -5.21
CA ASN A 88 -5.39 15.47 -5.47
C ASN A 88 -5.71 15.29 -6.96
N ARG A 89 -4.83 15.75 -7.85
CA ARG A 89 -4.96 15.53 -9.30
C ARG A 89 -4.95 14.04 -9.65
N VAL A 90 -4.04 13.26 -9.05
CA VAL A 90 -3.98 11.80 -9.25
C VAL A 90 -5.26 11.10 -8.82
N VAL A 91 -5.85 11.52 -7.69
CA VAL A 91 -7.12 10.96 -7.22
C VAL A 91 -8.20 11.13 -8.27
N VAL A 92 -8.43 12.37 -8.69
CA VAL A 92 -9.54 12.71 -9.60
C VAL A 92 -9.33 12.13 -10.99
N GLU A 93 -8.13 12.27 -11.55
CA GLU A 93 -7.88 11.89 -12.94
C GLU A 93 -7.68 10.39 -13.11
N LYS A 94 -7.09 9.71 -12.11
CA LYS A 94 -6.53 8.36 -12.28
C LYS A 94 -7.08 7.32 -11.31
N LEU A 95 -7.15 7.61 -10.00
CA LEU A 95 -7.57 6.60 -9.02
C LEU A 95 -9.08 6.45 -8.92
N GLU A 96 -9.84 7.54 -9.01
CA GLU A 96 -11.30 7.48 -8.94
C GLU A 96 -11.90 6.56 -10.03
N PRO A 97 -11.52 6.63 -11.32
CA PRO A 97 -12.00 5.70 -12.33
C PRO A 97 -11.74 4.23 -11.97
N VAL A 98 -10.56 3.95 -11.42
CA VAL A 98 -10.15 2.60 -11.00
C VAL A 98 -10.96 2.15 -9.78
N TRP A 99 -11.23 3.03 -8.83
CA TRP A 99 -12.11 2.75 -7.69
C TRP A 99 -13.52 2.47 -8.14
N ARG A 100 -14.09 3.26 -9.06
CA ARG A 100 -15.43 3.01 -9.60
C ARG A 100 -15.53 1.67 -10.31
N LYS A 101 -14.48 1.28 -11.04
CA LYS A 101 -14.38 -0.06 -11.65
C LYS A 101 -14.33 -1.17 -10.58
N ALA A 102 -13.53 -0.98 -9.53
CA ALA A 102 -13.42 -1.92 -8.42
C ALA A 102 -14.74 -2.04 -7.64
N LEU A 103 -15.43 -0.93 -7.38
CA LEU A 103 -16.75 -0.86 -6.75
C LEU A 103 -17.77 -1.68 -7.54
N ALA A 104 -17.87 -1.46 -8.84
CA ALA A 104 -18.80 -2.19 -9.71
C ALA A 104 -18.51 -3.69 -9.74
N SER A 105 -17.23 -4.04 -9.83
CA SER A 105 -16.86 -5.43 -9.91
C SER A 105 -17.02 -6.14 -8.54
N GLY A 106 -16.81 -5.44 -7.43
CA GLY A 106 -17.17 -5.86 -6.08
C GLY A 106 -18.67 -6.06 -5.89
N ALA A 107 -19.49 -5.12 -6.36
CA ALA A 107 -20.94 -5.21 -6.34
C ALA A 107 -21.46 -6.48 -7.05
N SER A 108 -20.83 -6.86 -8.16
CA SER A 108 -21.16 -8.07 -8.93
C SER A 108 -20.57 -9.37 -8.36
N SER A 109 -19.68 -9.29 -7.38
CA SER A 109 -18.91 -10.45 -6.91
C SER A 109 -19.74 -11.42 -6.08
N ASN A 110 -20.76 -10.92 -5.38
CA ASN A 110 -21.56 -11.67 -4.44
C ASN A 110 -22.58 -12.58 -5.16
N PRO A 111 -22.49 -13.93 -5.02
CA PRO A 111 -23.45 -14.84 -5.64
C PRO A 111 -24.90 -14.62 -5.22
N LEU A 112 -25.14 -14.08 -4.02
CA LEU A 112 -26.48 -13.75 -3.52
C LEU A 112 -27.22 -12.78 -4.47
N LEU A 113 -26.48 -11.94 -5.20
CA LEU A 113 -27.03 -10.87 -6.04
C LEU A 113 -27.07 -11.21 -7.53
N ARG A 114 -26.57 -12.39 -7.94
CA ARG A 114 -26.44 -12.79 -9.36
C ARG A 114 -27.77 -13.04 -10.09
N GLY A 115 -28.91 -13.01 -9.39
CA GLY A 115 -30.25 -13.20 -9.95
C GLY A 115 -30.76 -12.07 -10.84
N GLY A 116 -29.97 -11.02 -11.08
CA GLY A 116 -30.29 -9.93 -12.02
C GLY A 116 -31.42 -8.99 -11.59
N ARG A 117 -31.90 -9.11 -10.36
CA ARG A 117 -32.99 -8.28 -9.82
C ARG A 117 -32.51 -6.96 -9.23
N LEU A 118 -31.23 -6.88 -8.86
CA LEU A 118 -30.65 -5.68 -8.26
C LEU A 118 -30.49 -4.58 -9.31
N SER A 119 -31.14 -3.44 -9.08
CA SER A 119 -30.79 -2.19 -9.75
C SER A 119 -29.69 -1.50 -8.95
N TRP A 120 -28.42 -1.79 -9.27
CA TRP A 120 -27.29 -1.19 -8.55
C TRP A 120 -27.07 0.26 -8.99
N ASP A 121 -27.25 1.19 -8.05
CA ASP A 121 -26.95 2.60 -8.24
C ASP A 121 -25.47 2.87 -7.92
N SER A 122 -24.65 2.89 -8.98
CA SER A 122 -23.23 3.23 -8.92
C SER A 122 -22.93 4.69 -8.55
N GLN A 123 -23.95 5.55 -8.54
CA GLN A 123 -23.85 6.99 -8.27
C GLN A 123 -24.58 7.36 -6.97
N SER A 124 -24.88 6.38 -6.11
CA SER A 124 -25.51 6.65 -4.83
C SER A 124 -24.71 7.65 -4.01
N GLN A 125 -25.40 8.39 -3.14
CA GLN A 125 -24.75 9.35 -2.24
C GLN A 125 -23.64 8.67 -1.42
N ARG A 126 -23.88 7.45 -0.92
CA ARG A 126 -22.89 6.67 -0.15
C ARG A 126 -21.63 6.36 -0.96
N ILE A 127 -21.76 5.95 -2.22
CA ILE A 127 -20.61 5.70 -3.09
C ILE A 127 -19.83 6.99 -3.34
N THR A 128 -20.54 8.09 -3.59
CA THR A 128 -19.90 9.40 -3.84
C THR A 128 -19.14 9.88 -2.61
N GLU A 129 -19.75 9.80 -1.43
CA GLU A 129 -19.12 10.15 -0.16
C GLU A 129 -17.89 9.29 0.13
N TRP A 130 -17.99 7.97 -0.11
CA TRP A 130 -16.87 7.05 0.06
C TRP A 130 -15.69 7.42 -0.85
N VAL A 131 -15.94 7.67 -2.14
CA VAL A 131 -14.88 8.06 -3.09
C VAL A 131 -14.19 9.36 -2.66
N LEU A 132 -14.97 10.36 -2.22
CA LEU A 132 -14.44 11.64 -1.77
C LEU A 132 -13.59 11.50 -0.49
N GLU A 133 -14.09 10.77 0.52
CA GLU A 133 -13.38 10.53 1.76
C GLU A 133 -12.07 9.77 1.51
N ARG A 134 -12.12 8.72 0.70
CA ARG A 134 -10.95 7.92 0.32
C ARG A 134 -9.91 8.74 -0.43
N GLY A 135 -10.35 9.63 -1.32
CA GLY A 135 -9.50 10.60 -2.00
C GLY A 135 -8.70 11.47 -1.02
N GLY A 136 -9.39 12.04 -0.03
CA GLY A 136 -8.77 12.87 1.02
C GLY A 136 -7.75 12.08 1.86
N ILE A 137 -8.14 10.91 2.36
CA ILE A 137 -7.26 10.02 3.14
C ILE A 137 -6.00 9.65 2.35
N PHE A 138 -6.17 9.32 1.07
CA PHE A 138 -5.06 8.96 0.18
C PHE A 138 -4.07 10.12 0.00
N ALA A 139 -4.58 11.31 -0.36
CA ALA A 139 -3.74 12.47 -0.64
C ALA A 139 -2.99 12.95 0.62
N GLU A 140 -3.67 12.98 1.77
CA GLU A 140 -3.04 13.31 3.05
C GLU A 140 -1.98 12.28 3.43
N GLY A 141 -2.32 10.99 3.35
CA GLY A 141 -1.41 9.89 3.70
C GLY A 141 -0.14 9.88 2.84
N CYS A 142 -0.27 10.10 1.53
CA CYS A 142 0.88 10.15 0.63
C CYS A 142 1.79 11.37 0.89
N THR A 143 1.18 12.55 1.09
CA THR A 143 1.90 13.80 1.41
C THR A 143 2.64 13.68 2.73
N LYS A 144 1.96 13.20 3.77
CA LYS A 144 2.55 12.96 5.10
C LYS A 144 3.69 11.96 5.03
N GLY A 145 3.49 10.83 4.34
CA GLY A 145 4.50 9.78 4.22
C GLY A 145 5.78 10.25 3.51
N GLN A 146 5.67 11.10 2.49
CA GLN A 146 6.85 11.72 1.84
C GLN A 146 7.53 12.74 2.74
N ARG A 147 6.76 13.59 3.43
CA ARG A 147 7.31 14.55 4.39
C ARG A 147 8.14 13.85 5.46
N GLU A 148 7.59 12.80 6.06
CA GLU A 148 8.28 11.99 7.07
C GLU A 148 9.54 11.32 6.52
N ALA A 149 9.52 10.89 5.25
CA ALA A 149 10.67 10.30 4.61
C ALA A 149 11.82 11.29 4.46
N ILE A 150 11.57 12.46 3.88
CA ILE A 150 12.60 13.47 3.67
C ILE A 150 13.08 14.02 5.01
N GLN A 151 12.18 14.30 5.97
CA GLN A 151 12.53 14.78 7.30
C GLN A 151 13.49 13.82 8.00
N ALA A 152 13.22 12.51 7.93
CA ALA A 152 14.09 11.51 8.53
C ALA A 152 15.46 11.41 7.85
N LEU A 153 15.56 11.70 6.54
CA LEU A 153 16.85 11.78 5.87
C LEU A 153 17.61 13.04 6.30
N LEU A 154 16.94 14.18 6.43
CA LEU A 154 17.54 15.43 6.90
C LEU A 154 18.11 15.28 8.33
N GLU A 155 17.36 14.65 9.23
CA GLU A 155 17.82 14.30 10.57
C GLU A 155 19.03 13.35 10.53
N TYR A 156 19.01 12.36 9.64
CA TYR A 156 20.12 11.43 9.44
C TYR A 156 21.40 12.14 8.99
N GLN A 157 21.33 13.17 8.13
CA GLN A 157 22.47 13.96 7.70
C GLN A 157 23.15 14.76 8.84
N LEU A 158 22.41 15.11 9.89
CA LEU A 158 23.02 15.74 11.07
C LEU A 158 23.97 14.79 11.80
N THR A 159 23.76 13.48 11.66
CA THR A 159 24.61 12.44 12.26
C THR A 159 25.72 11.96 11.34
N GLU A 160 25.45 11.83 10.05
CA GLU A 160 26.41 11.37 9.04
C GLU A 160 27.02 12.56 8.29
N LYS A 161 28.31 12.82 8.51
CA LYS A 161 29.04 13.97 7.94
C LYS A 161 29.38 13.79 6.44
N LEU A 162 28.39 13.45 5.61
CA LEU A 162 28.57 13.47 4.15
C LEU A 162 28.76 14.91 3.66
N PRO A 163 29.56 15.13 2.60
CA PRO A 163 29.50 16.39 1.86
C PRO A 163 28.06 16.69 1.44
N ILE A 164 27.61 17.92 1.64
CA ILE A 164 26.22 18.35 1.37
C ILE A 164 25.78 17.94 -0.03
N ASP A 165 26.67 18.09 -1.01
CA ASP A 165 26.37 17.81 -2.42
C ASP A 165 26.18 16.30 -2.67
N HIS A 166 26.98 15.44 -2.01
CA HIS A 166 26.81 13.98 -2.07
C HIS A 166 25.49 13.54 -1.43
N PHE A 167 25.13 14.18 -0.32
CA PHE A 167 23.87 13.90 0.38
C PHE A 167 22.67 14.32 -0.46
N CYS A 168 22.68 15.53 -1.05
CA CYS A 168 21.62 15.98 -1.94
C CYS A 168 21.40 14.99 -3.09
N GLN A 169 22.48 14.53 -3.73
CA GLN A 169 22.39 13.53 -4.80
C GLN A 169 21.79 12.19 -4.34
N ALA A 170 22.08 11.75 -3.11
CA ALA A 170 21.54 10.51 -2.55
C ALA A 170 20.08 10.65 -2.06
N VAL A 171 19.64 11.85 -1.68
CA VAL A 171 18.25 12.13 -1.26
C VAL A 171 17.30 12.26 -2.44
N MET A 172 17.73 12.87 -3.56
CA MET A 172 16.87 13.09 -4.73
C MET A 172 16.10 11.82 -5.19
N PRO A 173 16.72 10.64 -5.30
CA PRO A 173 16.01 9.40 -5.66
C PRO A 173 15.02 8.90 -4.60
N CYS A 174 15.06 9.43 -3.37
CA CYS A 174 14.16 9.01 -2.30
C CYS A 174 12.84 9.80 -2.28
N ILE A 175 12.70 10.86 -3.09
CA ILE A 175 11.42 11.58 -3.25
C ILE A 175 10.37 10.60 -3.77
N GLY A 176 9.23 10.49 -3.09
CA GLY A 176 8.21 9.48 -3.42
C GLY A 176 8.37 8.14 -2.70
N LEU A 177 9.36 7.97 -1.83
CA LEU A 177 9.48 6.81 -0.95
C LEU A 177 8.85 7.07 0.43
N THR A 178 8.49 6.00 1.13
CA THR A 178 8.14 6.06 2.55
C THR A 178 9.41 6.21 3.40
N GLN A 179 9.27 6.63 4.67
CA GLN A 179 10.40 6.77 5.58
C GLN A 179 11.26 5.49 5.67
N ARG A 180 10.61 4.32 5.77
CA ARG A 180 11.31 3.03 5.82
C ARG A 180 12.10 2.76 4.55
N GLN A 181 11.52 3.01 3.38
CA GLN A 181 12.16 2.77 2.09
C GLN A 181 13.31 3.74 1.86
N ALA A 182 13.11 5.03 2.14
CA ALA A 182 14.15 6.05 2.06
C ALA A 182 15.36 5.72 2.95
N LYS A 183 15.12 5.35 4.22
CA LYS A 183 16.17 4.89 5.14
C LYS A 183 16.91 3.66 4.59
N SER A 184 16.18 2.68 4.07
CA SER A 184 16.78 1.48 3.47
C SER A 184 17.69 1.81 2.27
N THR A 185 17.24 2.71 1.40
CA THR A 185 18.03 3.21 0.26
C THR A 185 19.30 3.92 0.72
N MET A 186 19.21 4.78 1.73
CA MET A 186 20.37 5.46 2.28
C MET A 186 21.35 4.50 2.95
N ILE A 187 20.87 3.53 3.73
CA ILE A 187 21.73 2.49 4.33
C ILE A 187 22.48 1.72 3.22
N LEU A 188 21.80 1.36 2.13
CA LEU A 188 22.43 0.71 0.99
C LEU A 188 23.52 1.59 0.35
N TYR A 189 23.24 2.88 0.14
CA TYR A 189 24.22 3.85 -0.37
C TYR A 189 25.47 3.88 0.52
N HIS A 190 25.31 4.06 1.83
CA HIS A 190 26.42 4.17 2.78
C HIS A 190 27.25 2.89 2.84
N ARG A 191 26.59 1.74 2.98
CA ARG A 191 27.25 0.43 3.00
C ARG A 191 28.08 0.22 1.74
N THR A 192 27.46 0.42 0.58
CA THR A 192 28.11 0.22 -0.72
C THR A 192 29.29 1.17 -0.90
N LYS A 193 29.14 2.45 -0.55
CA LYS A 193 30.25 3.42 -0.60
C LYS A 193 31.41 3.01 0.30
N LYS A 194 31.12 2.57 1.53
CA LYS A 194 32.12 2.12 2.51
C LYS A 194 32.88 0.89 2.00
N ASP A 195 32.17 -0.09 1.45
CA ASP A 195 32.77 -1.32 0.93
C ASP A 195 33.67 -1.02 -0.28
N LEU A 196 33.22 -0.19 -1.22
CA LEU A 196 34.03 0.22 -2.37
C LEU A 196 35.31 0.98 -1.98
N ILE A 197 35.26 1.81 -0.94
CA ILE A 197 36.45 2.51 -0.42
C ILE A 197 37.43 1.51 0.21
N LYS A 198 36.93 0.52 0.96
CA LYS A 198 37.77 -0.56 1.52
C LYS A 198 38.44 -1.38 0.42
N ASP A 199 37.76 -1.58 -0.70
CA ASP A 199 38.29 -2.28 -1.88
C ASP A 199 39.29 -1.41 -2.68
N GLY A 200 39.68 -0.23 -2.17
CA GLY A 200 40.71 0.63 -2.75
C GLY A 200 40.20 1.65 -3.77
N LEU A 201 38.87 1.76 -3.96
CA LEU A 201 38.30 2.73 -4.89
C LEU A 201 38.39 4.16 -4.30
N LYS A 202 38.78 5.14 -5.12
CA LYS A 202 38.80 6.55 -4.71
C LYS A 202 37.40 6.99 -4.23
N THR A 203 37.35 7.80 -3.18
CA THR A 203 36.10 8.27 -2.54
C THR A 203 35.05 8.73 -3.53
N GLU A 204 35.47 9.48 -4.56
CA GLU A 204 34.50 10.05 -5.51
C GLU A 204 34.00 9.05 -6.56
N ALA A 205 34.84 8.10 -6.97
CA ALA A 205 34.39 6.98 -7.79
C ALA A 205 33.45 6.06 -7.01
N ALA A 206 33.75 5.83 -5.72
CA ALA A 206 32.90 5.05 -4.82
C ALA A 206 31.53 5.72 -4.61
N HIS A 207 31.49 7.05 -4.45
CA HIS A 207 30.25 7.80 -4.38
C HIS A 207 29.38 7.60 -5.62
N LYS A 208 29.92 7.85 -6.82
CA LYS A 208 29.16 7.71 -8.08
C LYS A 208 28.59 6.31 -8.27
N LYS A 209 29.40 5.28 -7.98
CA LYS A 209 28.97 3.88 -8.10
C LYS A 209 27.91 3.51 -7.06
N ALA A 210 28.08 3.91 -5.80
CA ALA A 210 27.09 3.70 -4.75
C ALA A 210 25.78 4.44 -5.04
N LEU A 211 25.87 5.65 -5.60
CA LEU A 211 24.72 6.46 -6.00
C LEU A 211 23.91 5.76 -7.10
N SER A 212 24.57 5.26 -8.15
CA SER A 212 23.89 4.52 -9.23
C SER A 212 23.17 3.27 -8.72
N ILE A 213 23.79 2.54 -7.78
CA ILE A 213 23.17 1.36 -7.15
C ILE A 213 21.95 1.77 -6.31
N ALA A 214 22.09 2.83 -5.50
CA ALA A 214 21.01 3.34 -4.67
C ALA A 214 19.83 3.87 -5.50
N GLN A 215 20.10 4.52 -6.65
CA GLN A 215 19.08 4.97 -7.60
C GLN A 215 18.24 3.81 -8.14
N LYS A 216 18.88 2.75 -8.65
CA LYS A 216 18.17 1.55 -9.12
C LYS A 216 17.36 0.89 -8.02
N TYR A 217 17.88 0.87 -6.80
CA TYR A 217 17.15 0.33 -5.65
C TYR A 217 15.96 1.21 -5.28
N ALA A 218 16.09 2.54 -5.33
CA ALA A 218 15.00 3.48 -5.10
C ALA A 218 13.87 3.27 -6.11
N GLU A 219 14.18 3.15 -7.40
CA GLU A 219 13.22 2.86 -8.47
C GLU A 219 12.43 1.56 -8.18
N GLN A 220 13.10 0.49 -7.73
CA GLN A 220 12.43 -0.73 -7.30
C GLN A 220 11.53 -0.52 -6.09
N GLN A 221 11.91 0.37 -5.16
CA GLN A 221 11.10 0.71 -3.99
C GLN A 221 9.87 1.55 -4.38
N HIS A 222 9.98 2.44 -5.36
CA HIS A 222 8.83 3.15 -5.93
C HIS A 222 7.85 2.15 -6.54
N GLN A 223 8.33 1.24 -7.39
CA GLN A 223 7.46 0.22 -8.00
C GLN A 223 6.74 -0.63 -6.94
N ARG A 224 7.45 -1.05 -5.88
CA ARG A 224 6.84 -1.79 -4.76
C ARG A 224 5.83 -0.96 -3.98
N ARG A 225 6.13 0.32 -3.73
CA ARG A 225 5.22 1.24 -3.04
C ARG A 225 3.96 1.46 -3.88
N ALA A 226 4.12 1.70 -5.18
CA ALA A 226 3.03 1.90 -6.12
C ALA A 226 2.11 0.68 -6.16
N LEU A 227 2.68 -0.53 -6.25
CA LEU A 227 1.89 -1.76 -6.23
C LEU A 227 1.15 -1.93 -4.90
N THR A 228 1.83 -1.62 -3.79
CA THR A 228 1.24 -1.66 -2.45
C THR A 228 0.02 -0.75 -2.34
N ILE A 229 0.15 0.48 -2.81
CA ILE A 229 -0.94 1.46 -2.83
C ILE A 229 -2.06 0.95 -3.74
N ALA A 230 -1.75 0.63 -5.00
CA ALA A 230 -2.72 0.22 -5.99
C ALA A 230 -3.59 -0.94 -5.50
N GLN A 231 -2.98 -2.03 -5.03
CA GLN A 231 -3.74 -3.16 -4.53
C GLN A 231 -4.55 -2.85 -3.27
N THR A 232 -4.00 -2.04 -2.36
CA THR A 232 -4.72 -1.70 -1.11
C THR A 232 -5.95 -0.84 -1.41
N GLU A 233 -5.82 0.16 -2.27
CA GLU A 233 -6.92 1.05 -2.62
C GLU A 233 -7.99 0.35 -3.47
N MET A 234 -7.58 -0.47 -4.44
CA MET A 234 -8.50 -1.28 -5.24
C MET A 234 -9.25 -2.32 -4.39
N ALA A 235 -8.57 -3.00 -3.47
CA ALA A 235 -9.21 -3.97 -2.59
C ALA A 235 -10.22 -3.29 -1.65
N ALA A 236 -9.93 -2.08 -1.17
CA ALA A 236 -10.86 -1.30 -0.37
C ALA A 236 -12.13 -0.94 -1.16
N ALA A 237 -11.95 -0.42 -2.38
CA ALA A 237 -13.05 -0.09 -3.28
C ALA A 237 -13.90 -1.31 -3.64
N TRP A 238 -13.26 -2.45 -3.92
CA TRP A 238 -13.95 -3.71 -4.19
C TRP A 238 -14.83 -4.17 -3.04
N ASN A 239 -14.26 -4.23 -1.83
CA ASN A 239 -14.99 -4.71 -0.66
C ASN A 239 -16.13 -3.77 -0.27
N TYR A 240 -15.93 -2.45 -0.39
CA TYR A 240 -17.00 -1.49 -0.20
C TYR A 240 -18.12 -1.65 -1.23
N GLY A 241 -17.78 -1.86 -2.51
CA GLY A 241 -18.77 -2.09 -3.56
C GLY A 241 -19.60 -3.35 -3.32
N ALA A 242 -18.98 -4.42 -2.82
CA ALA A 242 -19.68 -5.64 -2.43
C ALA A 242 -20.65 -5.39 -1.26
N GLU A 243 -20.25 -4.59 -0.26
CA GLU A 243 -21.12 -4.22 0.86
C GLU A 243 -22.31 -3.37 0.40
N GLU A 244 -22.03 -2.32 -0.36
CA GLU A 244 -23.03 -1.37 -0.82
C GLU A 244 -24.08 -2.05 -1.73
N ALA A 245 -23.68 -3.01 -2.55
CA ALA A 245 -24.62 -3.78 -3.35
C ALA A 245 -25.61 -4.60 -2.50
N VAL A 246 -25.14 -5.15 -1.38
CA VAL A 246 -25.99 -5.87 -0.42
C VAL A 246 -26.94 -4.90 0.28
N ARG A 247 -26.45 -3.72 0.71
CA ARG A 247 -27.29 -2.68 1.31
C ARG A 247 -28.41 -2.23 0.35
N GLN A 248 -28.06 -1.93 -0.90
CA GLN A 248 -29.05 -1.55 -1.91
C GLN A 248 -30.05 -2.68 -2.21
N ALA A 249 -29.61 -3.94 -2.18
CA ALA A 249 -30.51 -5.08 -2.35
C ALA A 249 -31.51 -5.22 -1.19
N GLN A 250 -31.08 -4.96 0.06
CA GLN A 250 -31.96 -4.92 1.22
C GLN A 250 -32.96 -3.75 1.14
N GLU A 251 -32.49 -2.56 0.73
CA GLU A 251 -33.35 -1.37 0.51
C GLU A 251 -34.43 -1.65 -0.55
N GLN A 252 -34.08 -2.40 -1.59
CA GLN A 252 -34.99 -2.86 -2.65
C GLN A 252 -35.83 -4.10 -2.23
N ARG A 253 -35.68 -4.59 -1.00
CA ARG A 253 -36.38 -5.77 -0.46
C ARG A 253 -36.19 -7.04 -1.29
N LEU A 254 -35.02 -7.17 -1.93
CA LEU A 254 -34.66 -8.33 -2.74
C LEU A 254 -34.08 -9.47 -1.92
N ILE A 255 -33.50 -9.13 -0.77
CA ILE A 255 -32.90 -10.03 0.22
C ILE A 255 -33.29 -9.57 1.63
N GLY A 256 -33.35 -10.51 2.56
CA GLY A 256 -33.70 -10.29 3.96
C GLY A 256 -32.50 -9.95 4.84
N HIS A 257 -32.47 -10.55 6.03
CA HIS A 257 -31.39 -10.36 7.00
C HIS A 257 -30.10 -11.04 6.51
N VAL A 258 -28.97 -10.33 6.65
CA VAL A 258 -27.67 -10.78 6.10
C VAL A 258 -26.60 -10.68 7.18
N VAL A 259 -25.85 -11.76 7.34
CA VAL A 259 -24.61 -11.79 8.12
C VAL A 259 -23.39 -11.73 7.19
N ARG A 260 -22.31 -11.15 7.72
CA ARG A 260 -21.07 -10.89 7.00
C ARG A 260 -19.98 -11.79 7.55
N ARG A 261 -19.44 -12.66 6.70
CA ARG A 261 -18.36 -13.58 7.05
C ARG A 261 -17.03 -13.10 6.46
N TRP A 262 -16.01 -12.92 7.29
CA TRP A 262 -14.67 -12.59 6.81
C TRP A 262 -14.02 -13.80 6.14
N CYS A 263 -13.51 -13.64 4.92
CA CYS A 263 -12.85 -14.68 4.15
C CYS A 263 -11.40 -14.28 3.85
N THR A 264 -10.45 -15.05 4.35
CA THR A 264 -9.03 -14.83 4.04
C THR A 264 -8.65 -15.39 2.68
N SER A 265 -7.60 -14.86 2.04
CA SER A 265 -7.10 -15.32 0.74
C SER A 265 -6.74 -16.82 0.68
N GLY A 266 -6.64 -17.50 1.82
CA GLY A 266 -6.36 -18.95 1.90
C GLY A 266 -4.95 -19.35 1.47
N ASP A 267 -4.09 -18.39 1.13
CA ASP A 267 -2.72 -18.62 0.70
C ASP A 267 -1.71 -18.55 1.87
N ASP A 268 -0.46 -18.92 1.60
CA ASP A 268 0.60 -18.91 2.62
C ASP A 268 1.01 -17.48 3.05
N ARG A 269 0.37 -16.45 2.50
CA ARG A 269 0.67 -15.03 2.76
C ARG A 269 -0.33 -14.41 3.76
N VAL A 270 -1.36 -15.14 4.17
CA VAL A 270 -2.29 -14.69 5.22
C VAL A 270 -1.52 -14.43 6.52
N CYS A 271 -1.64 -13.20 7.04
CA CYS A 271 -1.03 -12.84 8.31
C CYS A 271 -1.87 -13.37 9.49
N GLU A 272 -1.26 -13.45 10.68
CA GLU A 272 -1.92 -13.90 11.91
C GLU A 272 -3.22 -13.15 12.22
N SER A 273 -3.25 -11.82 12.00
CA SER A 273 -4.42 -11.00 12.28
C SER A 273 -5.58 -11.29 11.32
N CYS A 274 -5.31 -11.51 10.02
CA CYS A 274 -6.33 -11.94 9.07
C CYS A 274 -6.77 -13.38 9.35
N ALA A 275 -5.83 -14.29 9.66
CA ALA A 275 -6.14 -15.67 10.01
C ALA A 275 -7.08 -15.78 11.21
N ALA A 276 -6.91 -14.92 12.21
CA ALA A 276 -7.79 -14.86 13.38
C ALA A 276 -9.22 -14.39 13.03
N LEU A 277 -9.40 -13.62 11.95
CA LEU A 277 -10.71 -13.20 11.47
C LEU A 277 -11.40 -14.27 10.60
N ASP A 278 -10.68 -15.28 10.11
CA ASP A 278 -11.19 -16.19 9.08
C ASP A 278 -12.45 -16.97 9.51
N GLY A 279 -13.55 -16.70 8.81
CA GLY A 279 -14.88 -17.22 9.08
C GLY A 279 -15.56 -16.63 10.32
N THR A 280 -15.07 -15.50 10.83
CA THR A 280 -15.81 -14.67 11.81
C THR A 280 -17.03 -14.08 11.13
N GLU A 281 -18.18 -14.19 11.77
CA GLU A 281 -19.45 -13.64 11.30
C GLU A 281 -19.85 -12.45 12.18
N VAL A 282 -20.30 -11.39 11.53
CA VAL A 282 -20.82 -10.19 12.17
C VAL A 282 -22.08 -9.72 11.47
N GLU A 283 -22.92 -8.98 12.19
CA GLU A 283 -24.10 -8.32 11.62
C GLU A 283 -23.71 -7.27 10.57
N MET A 284 -24.65 -6.89 9.70
CA MET A 284 -24.39 -5.96 8.60
C MET A 284 -23.73 -4.65 9.07
N ASP A 285 -24.24 -4.08 10.17
CA ASP A 285 -23.77 -2.81 10.74
C ASP A 285 -22.69 -2.98 11.83
N SER A 286 -22.21 -4.21 12.04
CA SER A 286 -21.12 -4.50 12.96
C SER A 286 -19.75 -4.43 12.28
N ARG A 287 -18.70 -4.25 13.09
CA ARG A 287 -17.31 -4.19 12.65
C ARG A 287 -16.56 -5.47 12.98
N PHE A 288 -15.58 -5.83 12.17
CA PHE A 288 -14.62 -6.90 12.47
C PHE A 288 -13.51 -6.35 13.37
N ASN A 289 -13.18 -7.10 14.43
CA ASN A 289 -12.14 -6.73 15.38
C ASN A 289 -10.96 -7.69 15.29
N ALA A 290 -9.80 -7.18 14.88
CA ALA A 290 -8.56 -7.95 14.83
C ALA A 290 -7.56 -7.44 15.86
N THR A 291 -6.84 -8.37 16.50
CA THR A 291 -5.69 -8.00 17.33
C THR A 291 -4.47 -7.79 16.44
N THR A 292 -3.89 -6.61 16.52
CA THR A 292 -2.63 -6.28 15.84
C THR A 292 -1.44 -6.95 16.54
N LYS A 293 -0.29 -7.00 15.86
CA LYS A 293 0.95 -7.53 16.45
C LYS A 293 1.40 -6.81 17.73
N THR A 294 0.98 -5.56 17.91
CA THR A 294 1.28 -4.74 19.09
C THR A 294 0.27 -4.93 20.22
N GLY A 295 -0.72 -5.81 20.06
CA GLY A 295 -1.76 -6.09 21.04
C GLY A 295 -2.93 -5.11 21.05
N SER A 296 -2.90 -4.05 20.22
CA SER A 296 -4.03 -3.14 20.06
C SER A 296 -5.11 -3.76 19.17
N ILE A 297 -6.38 -3.45 19.47
CA ILE A 297 -7.53 -3.87 18.66
C ILE A 297 -7.68 -2.90 17.49
N LEU A 298 -7.73 -3.45 16.28
CA LEU A 298 -8.09 -2.74 15.06
C LEU A 298 -9.51 -3.14 14.68
N SER A 299 -10.41 -2.17 14.57
CA SER A 299 -11.79 -2.36 14.16
C SER A 299 -11.98 -1.85 12.73
N VAL A 300 -12.44 -2.70 11.82
CA VAL A 300 -12.68 -2.36 10.42
C VAL A 300 -14.06 -2.82 10.01
N GLU A 301 -14.72 -2.06 9.13
CA GLU A 301 -15.98 -2.51 8.56
C GLU A 301 -15.75 -3.68 7.62
N TYR A 302 -14.84 -3.57 6.66
CA TYR A 302 -14.52 -4.59 5.67
C TYR A 302 -13.01 -4.59 5.36
N PRO A 303 -12.46 -5.60 4.65
CA PRO A 303 -11.08 -5.58 4.19
C PRO A 303 -10.81 -4.38 3.27
N PRO A 304 -9.57 -3.84 3.23
CA PRO A 304 -8.34 -4.44 3.72
C PRO A 304 -8.07 -4.18 5.22
N LEU A 305 -7.60 -5.20 5.93
CA LEU A 305 -7.11 -5.03 7.32
C LEU A 305 -5.75 -4.33 7.38
N HIS A 306 -4.95 -4.48 6.33
CA HIS A 306 -3.60 -3.94 6.19
C HIS A 306 -3.24 -3.76 4.72
N SER A 307 -2.12 -3.11 4.43
CA SER A 307 -1.61 -2.99 3.07
C SER A 307 -1.45 -4.36 2.39
N MET A 308 -1.78 -4.46 1.09
CA MET A 308 -1.72 -5.71 0.30
C MET A 308 -2.61 -6.85 0.86
N CYS A 309 -3.69 -6.52 1.59
CA CYS A 309 -4.64 -7.52 2.05
C CYS A 309 -5.49 -8.02 0.87
N GLY A 310 -5.48 -9.33 0.63
CA GLY A 310 -6.33 -10.00 -0.37
C GLY A 310 -7.54 -10.71 0.24
N CYS A 311 -8.01 -10.26 1.40
CA CYS A 311 -9.22 -10.82 2.03
C CYS A 311 -10.48 -10.18 1.44
N ALA A 312 -11.59 -10.89 1.54
CA ALA A 312 -12.91 -10.44 1.12
C ALA A 312 -13.97 -10.76 2.19
N VAL A 313 -15.20 -10.30 1.97
CA VAL A 313 -16.36 -10.64 2.80
C VAL A 313 -17.35 -11.47 1.98
N GLU A 314 -17.76 -12.60 2.53
CA GLU A 314 -18.93 -13.36 2.07
C GLU A 314 -20.17 -12.84 2.79
N TYR A 315 -21.24 -12.56 2.05
CA TYR A 315 -22.51 -12.10 2.59
C TYR A 315 -23.54 -13.21 2.48
N ILE A 316 -24.20 -13.53 3.59
CA ILE A 316 -25.03 -14.72 3.73
C ILE A 316 -26.39 -14.28 4.22
N GLU A 317 -27.42 -14.49 3.40
CA GLU A 317 -28.80 -14.32 3.83
C GLU A 317 -29.15 -15.44 4.83
N VAL A 318 -29.61 -15.05 6.01
CA VAL A 318 -30.07 -15.96 7.05
C VAL A 318 -31.59 -15.88 7.11
N GLN A 319 -32.22 -17.06 7.11
CA GLN A 319 -33.66 -17.18 7.27
C GLN A 319 -34.01 -17.01 8.75
N GLU A 320 -34.96 -16.13 9.05
CA GLU A 320 -35.66 -16.12 10.34
C GLU A 320 -36.59 -17.33 10.47
#